data_AF-A0AAU5Z5E8-F1
#
_entry.id   AF-A0AAU5Z5E8-F1
#
_cell.length_a   1.000
_cell.length_b   1.000
_cell.length_c   1.000
_cell.angle_alpha   90.00
_cell.angle_beta   90.00
_cell.angle_gamma   90.00
#
_symmetry.space_group_name_H-M   'P 1'
#
loop_
_entity.id
_entity.type
_entity.pdbx_description
1 polymer ?
#
loop_
_entity_poly.entity_id
_entity_poly.type
_entity_poly.pdbx_seq_one_letter_code
_entity_poly.pdbx_strand_id
1 'polypeptide(L)'
;MNLVVGVGLRAGTPYQELRDLVAGALAEAGAGTVRYVVTVAGRETEPGLQRLTASLGAELQTAAPEELARHPVPTPSQAVEHLTGVPSVAEAAVLATGAELVVTKRRSAQATAAVGRLPEVPPAPGYLAEERAVVHRVIAERRDVRRGFLDLPVDDEVLLRVLEAGHRAPSVGLSQPWDFLLIRDVATRRKVHELATAQRDAFAASLPADRRGAFDGLKIEAILDTPLNIAVTCDPGRGGRHVLGRHADPRTTWFSAAIAIQNLWLAARAEGLGVGWVSFFAPDEVAAVLNLPAHIEIVGYLCVGHVEEFAAAPELVRTGWAARRPLAWAVHHEEWGRRASIVDDAVQAGQDAVPVAGGQRITVIVGGDPATDLKQSDALVVVLRAEKPAADFGVLWRPARTPVEAVELGVEIARDLAMQGVGEIVVRAAGQSAEADALARGLRVGASACGVSCVDEPGGMAHSSP
;
A
#
# COMPACT_ATOMS: atom_id res chain seq x y z
N MET A 1 -20.76 19.96 14.65
CA MET A 1 -20.80 19.60 16.08
C MET A 1 -21.31 18.18 16.21
N ASN A 2 -20.62 17.35 17.00
CA ASN A 2 -21.11 16.01 17.34
C ASN A 2 -21.94 16.10 18.63
N LEU A 3 -23.18 15.59 18.57
CA LEU A 3 -24.13 15.62 19.66
C LEU A 3 -24.32 14.23 20.26
N VAL A 4 -24.66 14.22 21.54
CA VAL A 4 -25.12 13.03 22.28
C VAL A 4 -26.51 13.32 22.81
N VAL A 5 -27.41 12.37 22.64
CA VAL A 5 -28.76 12.43 23.21
C VAL A 5 -28.87 11.41 24.32
N GLY A 6 -28.98 11.88 25.57
CA GLY A 6 -29.30 11.02 26.69
C GLY A 6 -30.81 10.84 26.79
N VAL A 7 -31.28 9.60 26.93
CA VAL A 7 -32.71 9.25 26.99
C VAL A 7 -32.99 8.43 28.23
N GLY A 8 -33.94 8.86 29.04
CA GLY A 8 -34.57 8.04 30.08
C GLY A 8 -36.01 7.75 29.71
N LEU A 9 -36.45 6.49 29.74
CA LEU A 9 -37.79 6.09 29.28
C LEU A 9 -38.42 5.00 30.14
N ARG A 10 -39.75 4.92 30.11
CA ARG A 10 -40.53 3.79 30.64
C ARG A 10 -40.65 2.67 29.59
N ALA A 11 -40.87 1.45 30.05
CA ALA A 11 -41.12 0.31 29.15
C ALA A 11 -42.34 0.59 28.25
N GLY A 12 -42.19 0.32 26.95
CA GLY A 12 -43.26 0.51 25.98
C GLY A 12 -43.52 1.96 25.56
N THR A 13 -42.59 2.89 25.85
CA THR A 13 -42.72 4.28 25.39
C THR A 13 -42.84 4.34 23.86
N PRO A 14 -43.88 4.99 23.29
CA PRO A 14 -44.07 5.06 21.85
C PRO A 14 -42.93 5.80 21.12
N TYR A 15 -42.52 5.29 19.96
CA TYR A 15 -41.52 5.94 19.10
C TYR A 15 -41.87 7.41 18.79
N GLN A 16 -43.16 7.71 18.54
CA GLN A 16 -43.58 9.07 18.20
C GLN A 16 -43.34 10.05 19.35
N GLU A 17 -43.57 9.62 20.59
CA GLU A 17 -43.30 10.42 21.78
C GLU A 17 -41.79 10.69 21.94
N LEU A 18 -40.95 9.65 21.76
CA LEU A 18 -39.49 9.79 21.82
C LEU A 18 -38.96 10.71 20.72
N ARG A 19 -39.45 10.54 19.49
CA ARG A 19 -39.06 11.35 18.34
C ARG A 19 -39.38 12.82 18.57
N ASP A 20 -40.60 13.13 19.01
CA ASP A 20 -41.04 14.51 19.19
C ASP A 20 -40.30 15.18 20.36
N LEU A 21 -40.05 14.45 21.45
CA LEU A 21 -39.25 14.92 22.59
C LEU A 21 -37.80 15.22 22.18
N VAL A 22 -37.15 14.30 21.46
CA VAL A 22 -35.76 14.44 21.05
C VAL A 22 -35.61 15.50 19.95
N ALA A 23 -36.55 15.59 19.01
CA ALA A 23 -36.56 16.66 18.01
C ALA A 23 -36.67 18.04 18.66
N GLY A 24 -37.52 18.19 19.68
CA GLY A 24 -37.62 19.44 20.44
C GLY A 24 -36.32 19.80 21.17
N ALA A 25 -35.67 18.82 21.81
CA ALA A 25 -34.40 19.04 22.49
C ALA A 25 -33.25 19.36 21.51
N LEU A 26 -33.21 18.70 20.35
CA LEU A 26 -32.20 18.98 19.31
C LEU A 26 -32.39 20.34 18.66
N ALA A 27 -33.65 20.79 18.47
CA ALA A 27 -33.92 22.12 17.92
C ALA A 27 -33.35 23.25 18.81
N GLU A 28 -33.36 23.05 20.13
CA GLU A 28 -32.75 23.99 21.10
C GLU A 28 -31.22 23.88 21.14
N ALA A 29 -30.67 22.67 21.00
CA ALA A 29 -29.22 22.45 20.97
C ALA A 29 -28.52 23.07 19.75
N GLY A 30 -29.28 23.36 18.69
CA GLY A 30 -28.80 23.88 17.41
C GLY A 30 -28.34 22.78 16.45
N ALA A 31 -27.78 23.19 15.30
CA ALA A 31 -27.41 22.26 14.23
C ALA A 31 -26.24 21.34 14.65
N GLY A 32 -26.40 20.04 14.48
CA GLY A 32 -25.35 19.05 14.75
C GLY A 32 -25.75 17.65 14.31
N THR A 33 -24.76 16.75 14.29
CA THR A 33 -24.98 15.33 13.98
C THR A 33 -25.01 14.55 15.28
N VAL A 34 -26.10 13.84 15.56
CA VAL A 34 -26.19 12.95 16.72
C VAL A 34 -25.32 11.73 16.46
N ARG A 35 -24.27 11.56 17.27
CA ARG A 35 -23.37 10.40 17.19
C ARG A 35 -23.87 9.26 18.06
N TYR A 36 -24.31 9.58 19.26
CA TYR A 36 -24.74 8.59 20.24
C TYR A 36 -26.11 8.93 20.81
N VAL A 37 -26.93 7.89 20.95
CA VAL A 37 -28.07 7.88 21.85
C VAL A 37 -27.67 7.05 23.06
N VAL A 38 -27.78 7.60 24.27
CA VAL A 38 -27.30 6.94 25.49
C VAL A 38 -28.44 6.78 26.47
N THR A 39 -28.61 5.59 27.04
CA THR A 39 -29.61 5.30 28.08
C THR A 39 -28.98 4.50 29.23
N VAL A 40 -29.72 4.34 30.32
CA VAL A 40 -29.39 3.35 31.34
C VAL A 40 -29.52 1.93 30.78
N ALA A 41 -28.64 1.03 31.20
CA ALA A 41 -28.68 -0.40 30.87
C ALA A 41 -30.03 -1.05 31.24
N GLY A 42 -30.47 -2.04 30.45
CA GLY A 42 -31.78 -2.69 30.54
C GLY A 42 -32.87 -2.02 29.72
N ARG A 43 -32.53 -1.03 28.88
CA ARG A 43 -33.45 -0.30 28.00
C ARG A 43 -33.09 -0.39 26.51
N GLU A 44 -31.98 -1.04 26.18
CA GLU A 44 -31.44 -1.18 24.82
C GLU A 44 -32.35 -1.96 23.86
N THR A 45 -33.25 -2.78 24.40
CA THR A 45 -34.20 -3.59 23.62
C THR A 45 -35.56 -2.90 23.44
N GLU A 46 -35.77 -1.70 24.00
CA GLU A 46 -37.03 -0.97 23.85
C GLU A 46 -37.26 -0.59 22.37
N PRO A 47 -38.33 -1.08 21.71
CA PRO A 47 -38.52 -0.89 20.26
C PRO A 47 -38.56 0.59 19.85
N GLY A 48 -39.12 1.46 20.70
CA GLY A 48 -39.16 2.90 20.47
C GLY A 48 -37.76 3.52 20.41
N LEU A 49 -36.85 3.07 21.28
CA LEU A 49 -35.48 3.59 21.38
C LEU A 49 -34.61 3.12 20.22
N GLN A 50 -34.72 1.85 19.82
CA GLN A 50 -34.01 1.32 18.66
C GLN A 50 -34.42 2.06 17.39
N ARG A 51 -35.73 2.28 17.21
CA ARG A 51 -36.25 3.01 16.05
C ARG A 51 -35.83 4.49 16.05
N LEU A 52 -35.83 5.15 17.21
CA LEU A 52 -35.30 6.50 17.36
C LEU A 52 -33.83 6.56 16.94
N THR A 53 -33.00 5.68 17.48
CA THR A 53 -31.56 5.66 17.21
C THR A 53 -31.26 5.48 15.73
N ALA A 54 -31.95 4.51 15.09
CA ALA A 54 -31.84 4.29 13.64
C ALA A 54 -32.28 5.51 12.83
N SER A 55 -33.36 6.20 13.23
CA SER A 55 -33.85 7.40 12.53
C SER A 55 -32.87 8.58 12.60
N LEU A 56 -32.03 8.63 13.63
CA LEU A 56 -30.99 9.64 13.80
C LEU A 56 -29.67 9.27 13.13
N GLY A 57 -29.52 8.02 12.64
CA GLY A 57 -28.24 7.50 12.17
C GLY A 57 -27.17 7.44 13.26
N ALA A 58 -27.60 7.34 14.52
CA ALA A 58 -26.73 7.33 15.69
C ALA A 58 -26.42 5.89 16.16
N GLU A 59 -25.43 5.73 17.02
CA GLU A 59 -25.14 4.48 17.71
C GLU A 59 -25.81 4.48 19.10
N LEU A 60 -26.43 3.36 19.49
CA LEU A 60 -27.03 3.20 20.82
C LEU A 60 -25.98 2.73 21.80
N GLN A 61 -25.79 3.47 22.89
CA GLN A 61 -24.94 3.08 24.01
C GLN A 61 -25.76 2.96 25.29
N THR A 62 -25.28 2.12 26.20
CA THR A 62 -25.84 1.98 27.54
C THR A 62 -24.77 2.17 28.59
N ALA A 63 -25.18 2.74 29.72
CA ALA A 63 -24.34 2.94 30.89
C ALA A 63 -24.96 2.26 32.11
N ALA A 64 -24.11 1.76 33.00
CA ALA A 64 -24.56 1.11 34.22
C ALA A 64 -25.19 2.15 35.17
N PRO A 65 -26.22 1.80 35.96
CA PRO A 65 -26.80 2.73 36.94
C PRO A 65 -25.77 3.34 37.90
N GLU A 66 -24.80 2.54 38.37
CA GLU A 66 -23.77 3.00 39.30
C GLU A 66 -22.77 3.97 38.66
N GLU A 67 -22.60 3.89 37.34
CA GLU A 67 -21.79 4.84 36.57
C GLU A 67 -22.55 6.17 36.44
N LEU A 68 -23.80 6.11 35.99
CA LEU A 68 -24.65 7.28 35.83
C LEU A 68 -24.86 8.04 37.14
N ALA A 69 -25.01 7.34 38.25
CA ALA A 69 -25.20 7.95 39.58
C ALA A 69 -24.01 8.78 40.06
N ARG A 70 -22.81 8.61 39.49
CA ARG A 70 -21.60 9.38 39.85
C ARG A 70 -21.59 10.79 39.27
N HIS A 71 -22.41 11.05 38.26
CA HIS A 71 -22.43 12.34 37.58
C HIS A 71 -23.40 13.31 38.28
N PRO A 72 -22.94 14.49 38.71
CA PRO A 72 -23.83 15.51 39.24
C PRO A 72 -24.70 16.05 38.10
N VAL A 73 -26.02 15.93 38.25
CA VAL A 73 -26.99 16.36 37.23
C VAL A 73 -27.69 17.64 37.64
N PRO A 74 -27.99 18.57 36.70
CA PRO A 74 -28.57 19.86 37.03
C PRO A 74 -30.07 19.79 37.34
N THR A 75 -30.80 18.78 36.86
CA THR A 75 -32.20 18.57 37.24
C THR A 75 -32.44 17.16 37.79
N PRO A 76 -32.08 16.88 39.05
CA PRO A 76 -32.36 15.58 39.67
C PRO A 76 -33.86 15.34 39.84
N SER A 77 -34.27 14.08 39.98
CA SER A 77 -35.66 13.67 40.20
C SER A 77 -35.71 12.56 41.25
N GLN A 78 -36.12 12.89 42.48
CA GLN A 78 -36.22 11.94 43.59
C GLN A 78 -37.01 10.67 43.23
N ALA A 79 -38.10 10.81 42.48
CA ALA A 79 -38.89 9.67 42.02
C ALA A 79 -38.16 8.74 41.03
N VAL A 80 -37.25 9.28 40.21
CA VAL A 80 -36.43 8.48 39.27
C VAL A 80 -35.29 7.84 40.05
N GLU A 81 -34.65 8.60 40.93
CA GLU A 81 -33.59 8.13 41.81
C GLU A 81 -34.03 6.93 42.67
N HIS A 82 -35.24 6.97 43.24
CA HIS A 82 -35.79 5.86 44.02
C HIS A 82 -36.04 4.59 43.19
N LEU A 83 -36.30 4.73 41.89
CA LEU A 83 -36.63 3.62 40.98
C LEU A 83 -35.42 3.03 40.27
N THR A 84 -34.45 3.88 39.89
CA THR A 84 -33.34 3.49 39.02
C THR A 84 -31.97 3.63 39.70
N GLY A 85 -31.91 4.19 40.92
CA GLY A 85 -30.64 4.54 41.57
C GLY A 85 -29.90 5.70 40.90
N VAL A 86 -30.51 6.36 39.91
CA VAL A 86 -29.89 7.43 39.11
C VAL A 86 -30.73 8.70 39.24
N PRO A 87 -30.17 9.85 39.67
CA PRO A 87 -30.93 11.08 39.86
C PRO A 87 -31.60 11.61 38.58
N SER A 88 -30.97 11.41 37.42
CA SER A 88 -31.49 11.79 36.10
C SER A 88 -30.82 10.95 35.02
N VAL A 89 -31.52 9.96 34.46
CA VAL A 89 -30.95 9.08 33.42
C VAL A 89 -30.51 9.88 32.20
N ALA A 90 -31.36 10.77 31.68
CA ALA A 90 -31.07 11.52 30.46
C ALA A 90 -29.82 12.43 30.60
N GLU A 91 -29.71 13.19 31.68
CA GLU A 91 -28.56 14.09 31.87
C GLU A 91 -27.29 13.33 32.25
N ALA A 92 -27.40 12.34 33.15
CA ALA A 92 -26.26 11.52 33.52
C ALA A 92 -25.71 10.75 32.32
N ALA A 93 -26.58 10.25 31.43
CA ALA A 93 -26.19 9.54 30.21
C ALA A 93 -25.42 10.45 29.25
N VAL A 94 -25.79 11.73 29.14
CA VAL A 94 -24.99 12.71 28.41
C VAL A 94 -23.64 12.92 29.09
N LEU A 95 -23.62 13.19 30.39
CA LEU A 95 -22.40 13.52 31.14
C LEU A 95 -21.40 12.35 31.22
N ALA A 96 -21.88 11.11 31.23
CA ALA A 96 -21.05 9.91 31.20
C ALA A 96 -20.18 9.81 29.94
N THR A 97 -20.60 10.42 28.83
CA THR A 97 -19.80 10.48 27.60
C THR A 97 -18.69 11.53 27.62
N GLY A 98 -18.59 12.32 28.70
CA GLY A 98 -17.70 13.49 28.76
C GLY A 98 -18.21 14.68 27.93
N ALA A 99 -19.44 14.62 27.41
CA ALA A 99 -20.08 15.72 26.70
C ALA A 99 -20.45 16.87 27.63
N GLU A 100 -20.33 18.11 27.12
CA GLU A 100 -20.89 19.28 27.76
C GLU A 100 -22.41 19.28 27.57
N LEU A 101 -23.18 19.34 28.66
CA LEU A 101 -24.64 19.37 28.59
C LEU A 101 -25.12 20.72 28.02
N VAL A 102 -25.76 20.70 26.85
CA VAL A 102 -26.25 21.91 26.14
C VAL A 102 -27.74 22.11 26.37
N VAL A 103 -28.51 21.02 26.43
CA VAL A 103 -29.94 21.03 26.73
C VAL A 103 -30.18 20.12 27.93
N THR A 104 -30.64 20.73 29.03
CA THR A 104 -31.02 20.01 30.24
C THR A 104 -32.28 19.18 30.02
N LYS A 105 -32.61 18.32 30.98
CA LYS A 105 -33.69 17.34 30.86
C LYS A 105 -35.02 17.98 30.43
N ARG A 106 -35.49 17.61 29.24
CA ARG A 106 -36.88 17.76 28.80
C ARG A 106 -37.67 16.52 29.19
N ARG A 107 -38.97 16.67 29.46
CA ARG A 107 -39.85 15.59 29.93
C ARG A 107 -41.08 15.49 29.04
N SER A 108 -41.44 14.28 28.67
CA SER A 108 -42.75 13.89 28.10
C SER A 108 -43.54 13.04 29.12
N ALA A 109 -44.65 12.42 28.70
CA ALA A 109 -45.46 11.60 29.61
C ALA A 109 -44.71 10.36 30.13
N GLN A 110 -43.86 9.76 29.30
CA GLN A 110 -43.18 8.49 29.56
C GLN A 110 -41.67 8.53 29.36
N ALA A 111 -41.10 9.64 28.88
CA ALA A 111 -39.67 9.78 28.66
C ALA A 111 -39.09 11.13 29.07
N THR A 112 -37.76 11.16 29.09
CA THR A 112 -36.93 12.33 29.31
C THR A 112 -35.77 12.32 28.33
N ALA A 113 -35.39 13.47 27.82
CA ALA A 113 -34.27 13.62 26.91
C ALA A 113 -33.40 14.80 27.33
N ALA A 114 -32.09 14.66 27.16
CA ALA A 114 -31.12 15.72 27.33
C ALA A 114 -30.12 15.65 26.17
N VAL A 115 -29.49 16.78 25.84
CA VAL A 115 -28.53 16.85 24.72
C VAL A 115 -27.22 17.42 25.22
N GLY A 116 -26.12 16.75 24.87
CA GLY A 116 -24.78 17.28 25.06
C GLY A 116 -23.99 17.40 23.78
N ARG A 117 -22.93 18.21 23.83
CA ARG A 117 -21.95 18.39 22.78
C ARG A 117 -20.68 17.64 23.18
N LEU A 118 -20.25 16.70 22.36
CA LEU A 118 -18.96 16.02 22.58
C LEU A 118 -17.82 17.03 22.41
N PRO A 119 -16.77 16.95 23.25
CA PRO A 119 -15.57 17.73 23.02
C PRO A 119 -14.98 17.33 21.67
N GLU A 120 -14.70 18.32 20.83
CA GLU A 120 -13.88 18.11 19.64
C GLU A 120 -12.43 17.91 20.11
N VAL A 121 -11.94 16.67 20.09
CA VAL A 121 -10.52 16.38 20.26
C VAL A 121 -9.88 16.55 18.88
N PRO A 122 -9.14 17.65 18.63
CA PRO A 122 -8.48 17.82 17.34
C PRO A 122 -7.42 16.72 17.17
N PRO A 123 -7.17 16.26 15.94
CA PRO A 123 -6.04 15.38 15.67
C PRO A 123 -4.73 16.07 16.07
N ALA A 124 -3.69 15.28 16.31
CA ALA A 124 -2.35 15.83 16.53
C ALA A 124 -1.98 16.76 15.35
N PRO A 125 -1.40 17.95 15.63
CA PRO A 125 -1.04 18.87 14.57
C PRO A 125 0.01 18.22 13.65
N GLY A 126 -0.18 18.36 12.35
CA GLY A 126 0.85 18.05 11.37
C GLY A 126 1.83 19.22 11.21
N TYR A 127 2.91 18.98 10.45
CA TYR A 127 3.84 20.02 10.00
C TYR A 127 3.15 21.10 9.15
N LEU A 128 3.80 22.26 9.02
CA LEU A 128 3.35 23.37 8.20
C LEU A 128 3.19 22.94 6.74
N ALA A 129 2.32 23.64 5.99
CA ALA A 129 2.03 23.29 4.60
C ALA A 129 3.29 23.27 3.71
N GLU A 130 4.20 24.23 3.93
CA GLU A 130 5.49 24.32 3.23
C GLU A 130 6.45 23.19 3.58
N GLU A 131 6.53 22.79 4.85
CA GLU A 131 7.35 21.66 5.30
C GLU A 131 6.83 20.34 4.70
N ARG A 132 5.51 20.13 4.69
CA ARG A 132 4.89 18.98 4.03
C ARG A 132 5.16 18.98 2.52
N ALA A 133 5.10 20.15 1.88
CA ALA A 133 5.40 20.27 0.45
C ALA A 133 6.86 19.87 0.15
N VAL A 134 7.81 20.24 1.01
CA VAL A 134 9.21 19.79 0.90
C VAL A 134 9.31 18.26 0.98
N VAL A 135 8.65 17.64 1.96
CA VAL A 135 8.65 16.17 2.11
C VAL A 135 8.13 15.49 0.84
N HIS A 136 6.97 15.93 0.32
CA HIS A 136 6.40 15.37 -0.90
C HIS A 136 7.29 15.60 -2.12
N ARG A 137 7.93 16.77 -2.22
CA ARG A 137 8.86 17.08 -3.31
C ARG A 137 10.07 16.16 -3.29
N VAL A 138 10.72 15.97 -2.13
CA VAL A 138 11.87 15.06 -2.00
C VAL A 138 11.49 13.62 -2.37
N ILE A 139 10.33 13.13 -1.91
CA ILE A 139 9.83 11.79 -2.25
C ILE A 139 9.59 11.66 -3.77
N ALA A 140 9.01 12.68 -4.41
CA ALA A 140 8.65 12.66 -5.82
C ALA A 140 9.87 12.86 -6.74
N GLU A 141 10.86 13.66 -6.32
CA GLU A 141 12.01 14.06 -7.13
C GLU A 141 13.27 13.23 -6.90
N ARG A 142 13.37 12.44 -5.81
CA ARG A 142 14.49 11.51 -5.64
C ARG A 142 14.60 10.61 -6.86
N ARG A 143 15.81 10.41 -7.35
CA ARG A 143 16.09 9.50 -8.46
C ARG A 143 17.04 8.43 -8.00
N ASP A 144 16.92 7.30 -8.66
CA ASP A 144 17.96 6.31 -8.64
C ASP A 144 18.92 6.63 -9.78
N VAL A 145 20.08 7.17 -9.42
CA VAL A 145 21.01 7.85 -10.32
C VAL A 145 22.07 6.87 -10.79
N ARG A 146 22.29 6.79 -12.11
CA ARG A 146 23.33 5.93 -12.73
C ARG A 146 24.31 6.70 -13.62
N ARG A 147 24.04 7.98 -13.88
CA ARG A 147 24.80 8.83 -14.81
C ARG A 147 24.96 10.23 -14.21
N GLY A 148 25.98 10.95 -14.68
CA GLY A 148 26.21 12.34 -14.29
C GLY A 148 26.72 12.50 -12.86
N PHE A 149 27.34 11.47 -12.29
CA PHE A 149 28.09 11.63 -11.03
C PHE A 149 29.36 12.43 -11.30
N LEU A 150 29.66 13.33 -10.37
CA LEU A 150 30.84 14.17 -10.39
C LEU A 150 31.97 13.52 -9.60
N ASP A 151 33.22 13.70 -10.06
CA ASP A 151 34.43 13.34 -9.33
C ASP A 151 34.72 14.35 -8.20
N LEU A 152 33.76 14.48 -7.28
CA LEU A 152 33.82 15.32 -6.10
C LEU A 152 33.62 14.44 -4.87
N PRO A 153 34.50 14.52 -3.85
CA PRO A 153 34.34 13.74 -2.64
C PRO A 153 33.04 14.12 -1.92
N VAL A 154 32.40 13.13 -1.30
CA VAL A 154 31.30 13.38 -0.36
C VAL A 154 31.90 13.82 0.97
N ASP A 155 31.51 15.02 1.43
CA ASP A 155 31.88 15.58 2.73
C ASP A 155 31.38 14.69 3.89
N ASP A 156 32.22 14.52 4.90
CA ASP A 156 31.93 13.59 6.01
C ASP A 156 30.80 14.09 6.92
N GLU A 157 30.59 15.40 7.08
CA GLU A 157 29.47 15.93 7.86
C GLU A 157 28.15 15.71 7.12
N VAL A 158 28.14 15.92 5.80
CA VAL A 158 26.99 15.61 4.94
C VAL A 158 26.68 14.11 5.01
N LEU A 159 27.70 13.27 4.84
CA LEU A 159 27.55 11.82 4.90
C LEU A 159 26.99 11.36 6.27
N LEU A 160 27.46 11.96 7.37
CA LEU A 160 26.96 11.63 8.70
C LEU A 160 25.47 11.92 8.85
N ARG A 161 24.98 13.08 8.36
CA ARG A 161 23.54 13.41 8.39
C ARG A 161 22.72 12.40 7.57
N VAL A 162 23.24 11.98 6.42
CA VAL A 162 22.61 10.99 5.54
C VAL A 162 22.53 9.61 6.21
N LEU A 163 23.62 9.16 6.86
CA LEU A 163 23.65 7.91 7.62
C LEU A 163 22.75 7.98 8.86
N GLU A 164 22.72 9.11 9.57
CA GLU A 164 21.85 9.30 10.74
C GLU A 164 20.37 9.22 10.35
N ALA A 165 19.98 9.79 9.20
CA ALA A 165 18.62 9.64 8.68
C ALA A 165 18.26 8.17 8.44
N GLY A 166 19.19 7.39 7.87
CA GLY A 166 19.04 5.94 7.73
C GLY A 166 18.90 5.24 9.09
N HIS A 167 19.72 5.63 10.07
CA HIS A 167 19.71 5.07 11.42
C HIS A 167 18.43 5.37 12.22
N ARG A 168 17.71 6.45 11.87
CA ARG A 168 16.40 6.82 12.45
C ARG A 168 15.22 6.03 11.88
N ALA A 169 15.45 5.08 10.97
CA ALA A 169 14.39 4.23 10.46
C ALA A 169 13.74 3.37 11.56
N PRO A 170 12.43 3.06 11.45
CA PRO A 170 11.82 2.05 12.31
C PRO A 170 12.45 0.67 12.02
N SER A 171 12.48 -0.17 13.05
CA SER A 171 12.88 -1.57 12.90
C SER A 171 12.04 -2.48 13.79
N VAL A 172 11.89 -3.74 13.36
CA VAL A 172 11.21 -4.76 14.14
C VAL A 172 11.83 -4.85 15.54
N GLY A 173 11.02 -4.64 16.58
CA GLY A 173 11.48 -4.67 17.96
C GLY A 173 12.62 -3.70 18.30
N LEU A 174 12.77 -2.59 17.55
CA LEU A 174 13.90 -1.67 17.65
C LEU A 174 15.27 -2.37 17.49
N SER A 175 15.32 -3.46 16.71
CA SER A 175 16.52 -4.29 16.55
C SER A 175 17.67 -3.63 15.81
N GLN A 176 17.37 -2.60 14.99
CA GLN A 176 18.33 -1.85 14.17
C GLN A 176 19.37 -2.79 13.49
N PRO A 177 18.90 -3.77 12.68
CA PRO A 177 19.74 -4.88 12.20
C PRO A 177 20.78 -4.48 11.16
N TRP A 178 20.75 -3.23 10.68
CA TRP A 178 21.59 -2.76 9.60
C TRP A 178 22.98 -2.31 10.06
N ASP A 179 23.98 -2.49 9.20
CA ASP A 179 25.24 -1.75 9.23
C ASP A 179 25.48 -1.09 7.86
N PHE A 180 26.29 -0.02 7.84
CA PHE A 180 26.65 0.73 6.63
C PHE A 180 28.16 0.63 6.40
N LEU A 181 28.59 -0.19 5.44
CA LEU A 181 30.00 -0.33 5.09
C LEU A 181 30.37 0.66 3.99
N LEU A 182 31.20 1.65 4.34
CA LEU A 182 31.66 2.70 3.43
C LEU A 182 32.85 2.22 2.60
N ILE A 183 32.70 2.19 1.27
CA ILE A 183 33.69 1.66 0.33
C ILE A 183 34.16 2.79 -0.58
N ARG A 184 35.36 3.30 -0.31
CA ARG A 184 36.03 4.32 -1.15
C ARG A 184 37.13 3.73 -2.02
N ASP A 185 37.75 2.63 -1.56
CA ASP A 185 38.84 1.94 -2.28
C ASP A 185 38.42 1.47 -3.67
N VAL A 186 39.12 1.98 -4.69
CA VAL A 186 38.84 1.68 -6.09
C VAL A 186 39.10 0.21 -6.44
N ALA A 187 40.06 -0.46 -5.78
CA ALA A 187 40.34 -1.86 -6.05
C ALA A 187 39.16 -2.75 -5.64
N THR A 188 38.57 -2.49 -4.47
CA THR A 188 37.34 -3.15 -4.01
C THR A 188 36.17 -2.86 -4.95
N ARG A 189 35.96 -1.59 -5.35
CA ARG A 189 34.88 -1.21 -6.27
C ARG A 189 35.02 -1.85 -7.65
N ARG A 190 36.24 -2.02 -8.17
CA ARG A 190 36.49 -2.75 -9.44
C ARG A 190 36.02 -4.20 -9.36
N LYS A 191 36.31 -4.91 -8.27
CA LYS A 191 35.85 -6.30 -8.08
C LYS A 191 34.32 -6.39 -8.07
N VAL A 192 33.63 -5.46 -7.39
CA VAL A 192 32.16 -5.44 -7.38
C VAL A 192 31.61 -5.07 -8.76
N HIS A 193 32.26 -4.15 -9.47
CA HIS A 193 31.88 -3.77 -10.83
C HIS A 193 31.99 -4.97 -11.80
N GLU A 194 33.04 -5.80 -11.69
CA GLU A 194 33.19 -7.01 -12.50
C GLU A 194 32.02 -7.99 -12.31
N LEU A 195 31.56 -8.18 -11.06
CA LEU A 195 30.35 -8.96 -10.77
C LEU A 195 29.11 -8.35 -11.44
N ALA A 196 28.96 -7.02 -11.32
CA ALA A 196 27.88 -6.27 -11.95
C ALA A 196 27.84 -6.44 -13.48
N THR A 197 29.00 -6.39 -14.12
CA THR A 197 29.15 -6.60 -15.56
C THR A 197 28.76 -8.02 -15.96
N ALA A 198 29.24 -9.03 -15.24
CA ALA A 198 28.95 -10.43 -15.55
C ALA A 198 27.43 -10.72 -15.50
N GLN A 199 26.74 -10.24 -14.46
CA GLN A 199 25.30 -10.44 -14.34
C GLN A 199 24.51 -9.62 -15.36
N ARG A 200 24.97 -8.40 -15.70
CA ARG A 200 24.39 -7.59 -16.78
C ARG A 200 24.42 -8.36 -18.09
N ASP A 201 25.57 -8.95 -18.44
CA ASP A 201 25.75 -9.67 -19.69
C ASP A 201 24.91 -10.95 -19.72
N ALA A 202 24.82 -11.66 -18.59
CA ALA A 202 23.93 -12.82 -18.44
C ALA A 202 22.45 -12.45 -18.63
N PHE A 203 21.99 -11.37 -18.00
CA PHE A 203 20.62 -10.87 -18.19
C PHE A 203 20.39 -10.45 -19.63
N ALA A 204 21.31 -9.71 -20.24
CA ALA A 204 21.23 -9.29 -21.62
C ALA A 204 21.13 -10.48 -22.60
N ALA A 205 21.85 -11.56 -22.33
CA ALA A 205 21.80 -12.79 -23.12
C ALA A 205 20.46 -13.54 -23.00
N SER A 206 19.72 -13.33 -21.91
CA SER A 206 18.38 -13.93 -21.71
C SER A 206 17.24 -13.15 -22.39
N LEU A 207 17.49 -11.95 -22.89
CA LEU A 207 16.45 -11.08 -23.46
C LEU A 207 16.16 -11.41 -24.93
N PRO A 208 14.89 -11.31 -25.37
CA PRO A 208 14.54 -11.28 -26.80
C PRO A 208 15.25 -10.12 -27.53
N ALA A 209 15.48 -10.25 -28.83
CA ALA A 209 16.29 -9.30 -29.62
C ALA A 209 15.85 -7.83 -29.50
N ASP A 210 14.55 -7.55 -29.63
CA ASP A 210 14.02 -6.18 -29.53
C ASP A 210 14.19 -5.62 -28.11
N ARG A 211 13.92 -6.44 -27.09
CA ARG A 211 14.08 -6.06 -25.68
C ARG A 211 15.55 -5.87 -25.32
N ARG A 212 16.44 -6.66 -25.93
CA ARG A 212 17.89 -6.53 -25.82
C ARG A 212 18.37 -5.20 -26.40
N GLY A 213 17.90 -4.81 -27.57
CA GLY A 213 18.23 -3.51 -28.17
C GLY A 213 17.87 -2.32 -27.26
N ALA A 214 16.70 -2.36 -26.62
CA ALA A 214 16.31 -1.36 -25.64
C ALA A 214 17.18 -1.40 -24.36
N PHE A 215 17.54 -2.60 -23.90
CA PHE A 215 18.37 -2.80 -22.69
C PHE A 215 19.81 -2.29 -22.87
N ASP A 216 20.42 -2.48 -24.04
CA ASP A 216 21.83 -2.14 -24.28
C ASP A 216 22.13 -0.64 -24.08
N GLY A 217 21.14 0.24 -24.26
CA GLY A 217 21.26 1.67 -23.98
C GLY A 217 21.15 2.06 -22.49
N LEU A 218 20.73 1.14 -21.62
CA LEU A 218 20.54 1.39 -20.20
C LEU A 218 21.83 1.18 -19.42
N LYS A 219 22.13 2.12 -18.51
CA LYS A 219 23.20 1.95 -17.54
C LYS A 219 22.60 1.41 -16.24
N ILE A 220 23.15 0.31 -15.75
CA ILE A 220 22.59 -0.47 -14.62
C ILE A 220 23.26 -0.19 -13.29
N GLU A 221 24.41 0.50 -13.30
CA GLU A 221 25.23 0.78 -12.12
C GLU A 221 26.06 2.05 -12.29
N ALA A 222 26.71 2.51 -11.22
CA ALA A 222 27.65 3.63 -11.22
C ALA A 222 28.78 3.42 -10.20
N ILE A 223 29.21 2.15 -10.03
CA ILE A 223 30.13 1.72 -8.96
C ILE A 223 31.47 2.45 -9.09
N LEU A 224 31.97 2.57 -10.31
CA LEU A 224 33.25 3.23 -10.59
C LEU A 224 33.13 4.73 -10.84
N ASP A 225 31.95 5.24 -11.21
CA ASP A 225 31.74 6.68 -11.43
C ASP A 225 31.51 7.47 -10.14
N THR A 226 31.27 6.78 -9.03
CA THR A 226 31.01 7.41 -7.74
C THR A 226 32.25 7.41 -6.84
N PRO A 227 32.47 8.45 -6.02
CA PRO A 227 33.58 8.50 -5.07
C PRO A 227 33.37 7.59 -3.86
N LEU A 228 32.12 7.20 -3.58
CA LEU A 228 31.70 6.43 -2.42
C LEU A 228 30.67 5.38 -2.82
N ASN A 229 30.87 4.14 -2.40
CA ASN A 229 29.81 3.14 -2.34
C ASN A 229 29.48 2.80 -0.90
N ILE A 230 28.24 2.42 -0.63
CA ILE A 230 27.78 1.98 0.68
C ILE A 230 27.14 0.60 0.51
N ALA A 231 27.76 -0.43 1.07
CA ALA A 231 27.10 -1.72 1.23
C ALA A 231 26.28 -1.68 2.53
N VAL A 232 24.97 -1.79 2.39
CA VAL A 232 24.04 -1.84 3.53
C VAL A 232 23.72 -3.30 3.80
N THR A 233 24.04 -3.72 5.03
CA THR A 233 23.92 -5.11 5.45
C THR A 233 22.74 -5.32 6.39
N CYS A 234 22.45 -6.58 6.72
CA CYS A 234 21.56 -6.99 7.78
C CYS A 234 22.24 -8.08 8.60
N ASP A 235 22.25 -7.92 9.93
CA ASP A 235 22.51 -8.97 10.91
C ASP A 235 21.16 -9.50 11.43
N PRO A 236 20.67 -10.67 10.94
CA PRO A 236 19.42 -11.25 11.38
C PRO A 236 19.44 -11.68 12.86
N GLY A 237 20.64 -11.89 13.43
CA GLY A 237 20.85 -12.30 14.82
C GLY A 237 20.84 -11.15 15.83
N ARG A 238 20.94 -9.90 15.36
CA ARG A 238 20.98 -8.71 16.23
C ARG A 238 19.75 -8.63 17.14
N GLY A 239 19.96 -8.16 18.37
CA GLY A 239 18.91 -8.08 19.40
C GLY A 239 18.62 -9.39 20.15
N GLY A 240 19.35 -10.48 19.85
CA GLY A 240 19.24 -11.76 20.58
C GLY A 240 17.93 -12.50 20.29
N ARG A 241 17.59 -13.52 21.09
CA ARG A 241 16.47 -14.45 20.78
C ARG A 241 15.07 -13.82 20.79
N HIS A 242 14.84 -12.78 21.58
CA HIS A 242 13.50 -12.30 21.95
C HIS A 242 13.15 -10.92 21.36
N VAL A 243 13.56 -10.65 20.13
CA VAL A 243 13.18 -9.43 19.41
C VAL A 243 11.67 -9.41 19.15
N LEU A 244 11.01 -8.37 19.67
CA LEU A 244 9.56 -8.17 19.52
C LEU A 244 9.19 -8.04 18.04
N GLY A 245 8.19 -8.83 17.61
CA GLY A 245 7.69 -8.81 16.23
C GLY A 245 8.46 -9.69 15.22
N ARG A 246 9.63 -10.23 15.58
CA ARG A 246 10.44 -11.07 14.65
C ARG A 246 10.05 -12.55 14.66
N HIS A 247 9.46 -13.04 15.76
CA HIS A 247 9.28 -14.49 15.98
C HIS A 247 8.50 -15.20 14.86
N ALA A 248 7.42 -14.59 14.37
CA ALA A 248 6.57 -15.19 13.34
C ALA A 248 7.16 -15.07 11.93
N ASP A 249 7.91 -13.99 11.64
CA ASP A 249 8.54 -13.77 10.35
C ASP A 249 9.93 -13.15 10.52
N PRO A 250 10.99 -13.97 10.44
CA PRO A 250 12.37 -13.49 10.53
C PRO A 250 12.71 -12.42 9.48
N ARG A 251 12.06 -12.43 8.30
CA ARG A 251 12.36 -11.52 7.17
C ARG A 251 12.18 -10.05 7.52
N THR A 252 11.46 -9.75 8.60
CA THR A 252 11.25 -8.40 9.13
C THR A 252 12.53 -7.63 9.40
N THR A 253 13.68 -8.28 9.65
CA THR A 253 14.97 -7.58 9.79
C THR A 253 15.48 -7.01 8.47
N TRP A 254 15.37 -7.74 7.36
CA TRP A 254 15.72 -7.24 6.02
C TRP A 254 14.80 -6.10 5.59
N PHE A 255 13.50 -6.19 5.89
CA PHE A 255 12.57 -5.08 5.65
C PHE A 255 12.95 -3.82 6.44
N SER A 256 13.39 -4.00 7.69
CA SER A 256 13.88 -2.90 8.53
C SER A 256 15.09 -2.22 7.88
N ALA A 257 16.05 -2.99 7.37
CA ALA A 257 17.21 -2.46 6.63
C ALA A 257 16.82 -1.75 5.32
N ALA A 258 15.84 -2.26 4.58
CA ALA A 258 15.33 -1.60 3.37
C ALA A 258 14.69 -0.23 3.67
N ILE A 259 14.01 -0.08 4.81
CA ILE A 259 13.46 1.21 5.26
C ILE A 259 14.60 2.19 5.62
N ALA A 260 15.67 1.70 6.26
CA ALA A 260 16.88 2.50 6.53
C ALA A 260 17.51 3.04 5.24
N ILE A 261 17.61 2.20 4.20
CA ILE A 261 18.07 2.65 2.87
C ILE A 261 17.16 3.73 2.30
N GLN A 262 15.83 3.57 2.41
CA GLN A 262 14.88 4.55 1.88
C GLN A 262 14.99 5.91 2.59
N ASN A 263 15.19 5.94 3.92
CA ASN A 263 15.45 7.18 4.65
C ASN A 263 16.76 7.84 4.21
N LEU A 264 17.84 7.06 4.12
CA LEU A 264 19.15 7.50 3.63
C LEU A 264 19.02 8.15 2.25
N TRP A 265 18.27 7.54 1.34
CA TRP A 265 18.05 8.03 -0.02
C TRP A 265 17.32 9.38 -0.06
N LEU A 266 16.30 9.56 0.80
CA LEU A 266 15.56 10.82 0.91
C LEU A 266 16.47 11.93 1.47
N ALA A 267 17.24 11.63 2.51
CA ALA A 267 18.20 12.57 3.08
C ALA A 267 19.28 12.96 2.08
N ALA A 268 19.85 11.99 1.36
CA ALA A 268 20.82 12.24 0.30
C ALA A 268 20.26 13.18 -0.77
N ARG A 269 19.02 12.96 -1.23
CA ARG A 269 18.35 13.88 -2.18
C ARG A 269 18.19 15.29 -1.61
N ALA A 270 17.89 15.44 -0.32
CA ALA A 270 17.77 16.73 0.34
C ALA A 270 19.12 17.47 0.45
N GLU A 271 20.22 16.72 0.64
CA GLU A 271 21.59 17.23 0.65
C GLU A 271 22.19 17.45 -0.75
N GLY A 272 21.43 17.16 -1.82
CA GLY A 272 21.90 17.30 -3.20
C GLY A 272 22.82 16.17 -3.69
N LEU A 273 22.85 15.04 -2.97
CA LEU A 273 23.56 13.84 -3.37
C LEU A 273 22.68 12.91 -4.22
N GLY A 274 23.26 12.36 -5.28
CA GLY A 274 22.72 11.22 -6.01
C GLY A 274 22.96 9.92 -5.25
N VAL A 275 21.99 9.02 -5.32
CA VAL A 275 22.13 7.65 -4.85
C VAL A 275 21.61 6.73 -5.95
N GLY A 276 22.36 5.68 -6.27
CA GLY A 276 21.96 4.63 -7.20
C GLY A 276 22.05 3.24 -6.56
N TRP A 277 20.99 2.43 -6.64
CA TRP A 277 21.02 1.06 -6.10
C TRP A 277 21.47 0.09 -7.19
N VAL A 278 22.45 -0.76 -6.87
CA VAL A 278 22.92 -1.83 -7.74
C VAL A 278 22.55 -3.20 -7.16
N SER A 279 21.94 -4.04 -8.00
CA SER A 279 21.53 -5.41 -7.64
C SER A 279 21.83 -6.43 -8.75
N PHE A 280 22.73 -6.09 -9.66
CA PHE A 280 23.16 -6.98 -10.75
C PHE A 280 24.29 -7.90 -10.27
N PHE A 281 24.09 -8.67 -9.20
CA PHE A 281 25.04 -9.68 -8.72
C PHE A 281 24.31 -10.57 -7.71
N ALA A 282 24.87 -11.75 -7.40
CA ALA A 282 24.39 -12.50 -6.24
C ALA A 282 24.90 -11.83 -4.94
N PRO A 283 24.06 -11.66 -3.90
CA PRO A 283 24.47 -11.08 -2.63
C PRO A 283 25.71 -11.74 -2.02
N ASP A 284 25.84 -13.07 -2.14
CA ASP A 284 26.95 -13.84 -1.59
C ASP A 284 28.30 -13.53 -2.27
N GLU A 285 28.29 -13.18 -3.56
CA GLU A 285 29.52 -12.82 -4.30
C GLU A 285 30.08 -11.49 -3.78
N VAL A 286 29.19 -10.51 -3.55
CA VAL A 286 29.59 -9.23 -2.96
C VAL A 286 30.01 -9.40 -1.51
N ALA A 287 29.32 -10.24 -0.73
CA ALA A 287 29.72 -10.57 0.64
C ALA A 287 31.13 -11.17 0.69
N ALA A 288 31.49 -12.04 -0.26
CA ALA A 288 32.83 -12.61 -0.38
C ALA A 288 33.89 -11.54 -0.74
N VAL A 289 33.59 -10.64 -1.69
CA VAL A 289 34.50 -9.51 -2.04
C VAL A 289 34.75 -8.61 -0.85
N LEU A 290 33.73 -8.35 -0.03
CA LEU A 290 33.79 -7.49 1.14
C LEU A 290 34.24 -8.21 2.42
N ASN A 291 34.52 -9.52 2.33
CA ASN A 291 34.93 -10.37 3.45
C ASN A 291 33.96 -10.26 4.66
N LEU A 292 32.65 -10.32 4.38
CA LEU A 292 31.63 -10.24 5.42
C LEU A 292 31.58 -11.53 6.26
N PRO A 293 31.29 -11.44 7.57
CA PRO A 293 30.98 -12.61 8.37
C PRO A 293 29.78 -13.38 7.80
N ALA A 294 29.78 -14.70 7.92
CA ALA A 294 28.78 -15.58 7.29
C ALA A 294 27.31 -15.33 7.70
N HIS A 295 27.06 -14.62 8.80
CA HIS A 295 25.72 -14.28 9.28
C HIS A 295 25.27 -12.88 8.85
N ILE A 296 26.15 -12.10 8.20
CA ILE A 296 25.86 -10.76 7.72
C ILE A 296 25.49 -10.85 6.26
N GLU A 297 24.30 -10.39 5.92
CA GLU A 297 23.76 -10.47 4.56
C GLU A 297 23.72 -9.09 3.91
N ILE A 298 23.98 -9.04 2.60
CA ILE A 298 23.84 -7.80 1.81
C ILE A 298 22.34 -7.55 1.57
N VAL A 299 21.88 -6.36 1.94
CA VAL A 299 20.53 -5.89 1.59
C VAL A 299 20.58 -4.98 0.37
N GLY A 300 21.54 -4.05 0.30
CA GLY A 300 21.69 -3.15 -0.84
C GLY A 300 23.11 -2.65 -1.04
N TYR A 301 23.48 -2.37 -2.29
CA TYR A 301 24.76 -1.74 -2.64
C TYR A 301 24.48 -0.41 -3.32
N LEU A 302 24.88 0.68 -2.68
CA LEU A 302 24.51 2.03 -3.08
C LEU A 302 25.73 2.78 -3.63
N CYS A 303 25.59 3.37 -4.81
CA CYS A 303 26.53 4.32 -5.38
C CYS A 303 26.12 5.73 -4.92
N VAL A 304 27.02 6.49 -4.29
CA VAL A 304 26.71 7.81 -3.68
C VAL A 304 27.71 8.86 -4.12
N GLY A 305 27.22 10.03 -4.53
CA GLY A 305 28.08 11.15 -4.94
C GLY A 305 27.29 12.39 -5.36
N HIS A 306 28.02 13.48 -5.61
CA HIS A 306 27.44 14.67 -6.24
C HIS A 306 27.05 14.39 -7.69
N VAL A 307 26.01 15.07 -8.17
CA VAL A 307 25.50 14.89 -9.53
C VAL A 307 25.41 16.24 -10.24
N GLU A 308 25.62 16.22 -11.55
CA GLU A 308 25.43 17.40 -12.42
C GLU A 308 23.99 17.90 -12.38
N GLU A 309 23.04 16.98 -12.49
CA GLU A 309 21.62 17.26 -12.47
C GLU A 309 20.80 16.06 -11.99
N PHE A 310 19.60 16.33 -11.48
CA PHE A 310 18.59 15.30 -11.21
C PHE A 310 17.59 15.25 -12.36
N ALA A 311 17.46 14.09 -12.98
CA ALA A 311 16.49 13.86 -14.04
C ALA A 311 15.04 14.18 -13.59
N ALA A 312 14.27 14.83 -14.47
CA ALA A 312 12.87 15.16 -14.20
C ALA A 312 11.97 13.94 -13.93
N ALA A 313 12.33 12.75 -14.46
CA ALA A 313 11.59 11.50 -14.29
C ALA A 313 12.54 10.29 -14.16
N PRO A 314 12.07 9.13 -13.66
CA PRO A 314 12.87 7.91 -13.60
C PRO A 314 13.43 7.51 -14.97
N GLU A 315 14.69 7.06 -15.02
CA GLU A 315 15.37 6.70 -16.27
C GLU A 315 14.57 5.68 -17.08
N LEU A 316 14.08 4.62 -16.43
CA LEU A 316 13.27 3.56 -17.07
C LEU A 316 11.95 4.08 -17.67
N VAL A 317 11.40 5.18 -17.17
CA VAL A 317 10.22 5.83 -17.76
C VAL A 317 10.62 6.65 -18.97
N ARG A 318 11.71 7.43 -18.87
CA ARG A 318 12.18 8.28 -19.98
C ARG A 318 12.64 7.47 -21.19
N THR A 319 13.23 6.30 -20.95
CA THR A 319 13.71 5.40 -22.02
C THR A 319 12.62 4.48 -22.57
N GLY A 320 11.39 4.56 -22.04
CA GLY A 320 10.28 3.69 -22.44
C GLY A 320 10.44 2.23 -21.97
N TRP A 321 11.38 1.94 -21.07
CA TRP A 321 11.56 0.59 -20.53
C TRP A 321 10.36 0.13 -19.68
N ALA A 322 9.77 1.04 -18.89
CA ALA A 322 8.61 0.77 -18.04
C ALA A 322 7.78 2.03 -17.77
N ALA A 323 6.49 1.86 -17.44
CA ALA A 323 5.61 2.95 -17.01
C ALA A 323 5.15 2.79 -15.56
N ARG A 324 4.86 3.91 -14.88
CA ARG A 324 4.28 3.89 -13.53
C ARG A 324 2.86 3.33 -13.57
N ARG A 325 2.54 2.38 -12.70
CA ARG A 325 1.15 1.94 -12.49
C ARG A 325 0.32 3.03 -11.80
N PRO A 326 -0.96 3.24 -12.16
CA PRO A 326 -1.85 4.14 -11.43
C PRO A 326 -1.99 3.74 -9.95
N LEU A 327 -2.12 4.73 -9.05
CA LEU A 327 -2.29 4.48 -7.61
C LEU A 327 -3.56 3.66 -7.34
N ALA A 328 -4.67 3.96 -8.03
CA ALA A 328 -5.95 3.29 -7.85
C ALA A 328 -5.83 1.77 -8.06
N TRP A 329 -4.94 1.32 -8.94
CA TRP A 329 -4.75 -0.11 -9.17
C TRP A 329 -4.13 -0.80 -7.95
N ALA A 330 -3.30 -0.10 -7.18
CA ALA A 330 -2.59 -0.61 -5.99
C ALA A 330 -3.39 -0.48 -4.68
N VAL A 331 -4.58 0.15 -4.72
CA VAL A 331 -5.43 0.35 -3.54
C VAL A 331 -6.61 -0.61 -3.59
N HIS A 332 -6.79 -1.37 -2.51
CA HIS A 332 -7.90 -2.29 -2.30
C HIS A 332 -8.60 -1.94 -0.98
N HIS A 333 -9.93 -2.00 -0.95
CA HIS A 333 -10.74 -1.68 0.22
C HIS A 333 -11.24 -2.96 0.87
N GLU A 334 -10.83 -3.21 2.12
CA GLU A 334 -11.17 -4.39 2.93
C GLU A 334 -10.63 -5.73 2.40
N GLU A 335 -10.81 -6.02 1.11
CA GLU A 335 -10.49 -7.30 0.48
C GLU A 335 -9.63 -7.08 -0.77
N TRP A 336 -8.67 -8.00 -1.00
CA TRP A 336 -7.90 -8.03 -2.24
C TRP A 336 -8.86 -8.09 -3.45
N GLY A 337 -8.62 -7.25 -4.45
CA GLY A 337 -9.47 -7.12 -5.64
C GLY A 337 -10.62 -6.12 -5.51
N ARG A 338 -10.98 -5.66 -4.30
CA ARG A 338 -12.04 -4.65 -4.13
C ARG A 338 -11.50 -3.23 -4.35
N ARG A 339 -11.38 -2.82 -5.60
CA ARG A 339 -10.79 -1.54 -6.05
C ARG A 339 -11.76 -0.70 -6.88
N ALA A 340 -11.41 0.57 -7.10
CA ALA A 340 -12.03 1.36 -8.16
C ALA A 340 -11.73 0.72 -9.53
N SER A 341 -12.65 0.85 -10.50
CA SER A 341 -12.66 0.08 -11.75
C SER A 341 -11.36 0.23 -12.57
N ILE A 342 -10.55 -0.83 -12.62
CA ILE A 342 -9.35 -0.90 -13.49
C ILE A 342 -9.71 -0.81 -14.96
N VAL A 343 -10.86 -1.34 -15.34
CA VAL A 343 -11.30 -1.36 -16.73
C VAL A 343 -11.53 0.05 -17.23
N ASP A 344 -12.15 0.91 -16.42
CA ASP A 344 -12.38 2.31 -16.80
C ASP A 344 -11.06 3.08 -16.88
N ASP A 345 -10.14 2.85 -15.93
CA ASP A 345 -8.79 3.42 -15.98
C ASP A 345 -8.01 2.96 -17.22
N ALA A 346 -8.14 1.69 -17.61
CA ALA A 346 -7.47 1.14 -18.78
C ALA A 346 -8.05 1.69 -20.07
N VAL A 347 -9.38 1.79 -20.18
CA VAL A 347 -10.06 2.42 -21.34
C VAL A 347 -9.63 3.86 -21.48
N GLN A 348 -9.59 4.63 -20.38
CA GLN A 348 -9.14 6.02 -20.40
C GLN A 348 -7.65 6.13 -20.79
N ALA A 349 -6.77 5.32 -20.18
CA ALA A 349 -5.35 5.31 -20.52
C ALA A 349 -5.11 4.92 -21.99
N GLY A 350 -5.99 4.11 -22.56
CA GLY A 350 -5.91 3.73 -23.96
C GLY A 350 -6.37 4.79 -24.96
N GLN A 351 -7.31 5.64 -24.57
CA GLN A 351 -7.70 6.81 -25.37
C GLN A 351 -6.58 7.86 -25.46
N ASP A 352 -5.72 7.92 -24.44
CA ASP A 352 -4.57 8.83 -24.37
C ASP A 352 -3.27 8.22 -24.93
N ALA A 353 -3.27 6.92 -25.24
CA ALA A 353 -2.09 6.20 -25.72
C ALA A 353 -1.77 6.55 -27.18
N VAL A 354 -0.52 6.93 -27.44
CA VAL A 354 0.02 6.98 -28.80
C VAL A 354 0.24 5.53 -29.26
N PRO A 355 -0.26 5.11 -30.43
CA PRO A 355 -0.02 3.76 -30.94
C PRO A 355 1.48 3.45 -30.95
N VAL A 356 1.90 2.43 -30.21
CA VAL A 356 3.27 1.93 -30.29
C VAL A 356 3.33 1.00 -31.49
N ALA A 357 3.84 1.51 -32.61
CA ALA A 357 4.19 0.67 -33.75
C ALA A 357 5.47 -0.11 -33.40
N GLY A 358 5.31 -1.36 -32.94
CA GLY A 358 6.38 -2.32 -32.68
C GLY A 358 6.07 -3.67 -33.34
N GLY A 359 7.08 -4.33 -33.90
CA GLY A 359 6.90 -5.57 -34.68
C GLY A 359 6.94 -6.87 -33.86
N GLN A 360 7.12 -6.79 -32.54
CA GLN A 360 7.26 -7.99 -31.72
C GLN A 360 5.88 -8.63 -31.49
N ARG A 361 5.75 -9.87 -31.96
CA ARG A 361 4.62 -10.76 -31.71
C ARG A 361 4.95 -11.65 -30.51
N ILE A 362 4.09 -11.67 -29.49
CA ILE A 362 4.26 -12.51 -28.30
C ILE A 362 3.04 -13.41 -28.11
N THR A 363 3.30 -14.71 -27.94
CA THR A 363 2.31 -15.71 -27.55
C THR A 363 2.17 -15.79 -26.03
N VAL A 364 0.96 -15.55 -25.54
CA VAL A 364 0.55 -15.69 -24.14
C VAL A 364 -0.33 -16.93 -24.00
N ILE A 365 0.14 -17.90 -23.21
CA ILE A 365 -0.62 -19.11 -22.94
C ILE A 365 -1.38 -18.95 -21.63
N VAL A 366 -2.69 -19.16 -21.65
CA VAL A 366 -3.59 -18.97 -20.50
C VAL A 366 -4.12 -20.32 -20.00
N GLY A 367 -3.97 -20.58 -18.70
CA GLY A 367 -4.50 -21.79 -18.05
C GLY A 367 -3.70 -23.06 -18.33
N GLY A 368 -2.49 -22.92 -18.90
CA GLY A 368 -1.61 -24.02 -19.26
C GLY A 368 -0.83 -24.63 -18.10
N ASP A 369 -0.11 -25.71 -18.41
CA ASP A 369 0.90 -26.32 -17.55
C ASP A 369 2.29 -25.76 -17.89
N PRO A 370 2.97 -25.06 -16.96
CA PRO A 370 4.28 -24.45 -17.20
C PRO A 370 5.33 -25.34 -17.82
N ALA A 371 5.44 -26.59 -17.34
CA ALA A 371 6.50 -27.49 -17.75
C ALA A 371 6.35 -27.90 -19.22
N THR A 372 5.11 -27.91 -19.71
CA THR A 372 4.75 -28.30 -21.08
C THR A 372 4.68 -27.08 -22.01
N ASP A 373 4.06 -26.00 -21.54
CA ASP A 373 3.65 -24.87 -22.37
C ASP A 373 4.73 -23.81 -22.57
N LEU A 374 5.70 -23.69 -21.67
CA LEU A 374 6.73 -22.64 -21.78
C LEU A 374 7.54 -22.73 -23.07
N LYS A 375 7.82 -23.97 -23.53
CA LYS A 375 8.53 -24.20 -24.79
C LYS A 375 7.75 -23.73 -26.02
N GLN A 376 6.47 -23.41 -25.85
CA GLN A 376 5.55 -23.03 -26.90
C GLN A 376 5.09 -21.56 -26.75
N SER A 377 5.53 -20.85 -25.71
CA SER A 377 5.33 -19.41 -25.54
C SER A 377 6.60 -18.64 -25.88
N ASP A 378 6.45 -17.46 -26.47
CA ASP A 378 7.59 -16.58 -26.76
C ASP A 378 8.12 -15.88 -25.50
N ALA A 379 7.26 -15.65 -24.51
CA ALA A 379 7.63 -14.94 -23.29
C ALA A 379 6.81 -15.29 -22.05
N LEU A 380 5.58 -15.81 -22.20
CA LEU A 380 4.66 -15.88 -21.06
C LEU A 380 3.70 -17.08 -21.05
N VAL A 381 3.66 -17.76 -19.90
CA VAL A 381 2.61 -18.69 -19.50
C VAL A 381 1.92 -18.18 -18.24
N VAL A 382 0.58 -18.06 -18.26
CA VAL A 382 -0.23 -17.64 -17.10
C VAL A 382 -0.93 -18.84 -16.49
N VAL A 383 -0.57 -19.15 -15.25
CA VAL A 383 -1.17 -20.25 -14.49
C VAL A 383 -2.20 -19.71 -13.53
N LEU A 384 -3.45 -20.09 -13.73
CA LEU A 384 -4.60 -19.72 -12.90
C LEU A 384 -4.89 -20.85 -11.91
N ARG A 385 -4.06 -20.97 -10.87
CA ARG A 385 -4.22 -21.97 -9.80
C ARG A 385 -3.97 -21.34 -8.44
N ALA A 386 -4.56 -21.93 -7.40
CA ALA A 386 -4.38 -21.46 -6.02
C ALA A 386 -2.98 -21.72 -5.47
N GLU A 387 -2.28 -22.74 -5.97
CA GLU A 387 -0.95 -23.12 -5.51
C GLU A 387 0.15 -22.56 -6.42
N LYS A 388 1.18 -21.98 -5.79
CA LYS A 388 2.34 -21.42 -6.48
C LYS A 388 3.23 -22.55 -7.07
N PRO A 389 3.62 -22.48 -8.35
CA PRO A 389 4.61 -23.37 -8.93
C PRO A 389 5.93 -23.33 -8.17
N ALA A 390 6.60 -24.48 -8.07
CA ALA A 390 7.88 -24.60 -7.36
C ALA A 390 9.04 -23.85 -8.06
N ALA A 391 8.90 -23.54 -9.36
CA ALA A 391 9.92 -22.87 -10.15
C ALA A 391 9.32 -21.71 -10.96
N ASP A 392 10.12 -20.68 -11.15
CA ASP A 392 9.76 -19.44 -11.84
C ASP A 392 10.43 -19.43 -13.21
N PHE A 393 9.72 -19.93 -14.24
CA PHE A 393 10.26 -20.12 -15.59
C PHE A 393 9.66 -19.12 -16.60
N GLY A 394 9.52 -17.84 -16.26
CA GLY A 394 8.74 -16.92 -17.11
C GLY A 394 7.24 -17.24 -17.09
N VAL A 395 6.81 -17.89 -16.02
CA VAL A 395 5.40 -18.20 -15.74
C VAL A 395 4.90 -17.11 -14.82
N LEU A 396 4.01 -16.23 -15.30
CA LEU A 396 3.26 -15.39 -14.38
C LEU A 396 2.22 -16.27 -13.70
N TRP A 397 2.61 -16.86 -12.57
CA TRP A 397 1.63 -17.44 -11.67
C TRP A 397 0.77 -16.33 -11.06
N ARG A 398 -0.52 -16.33 -11.39
CA ARG A 398 -1.49 -15.37 -10.88
C ARG A 398 -2.72 -16.14 -10.39
N PRO A 399 -2.93 -16.25 -9.07
CA PRO A 399 -4.17 -16.82 -8.58
C PRO A 399 -5.31 -15.85 -8.90
N ALA A 400 -6.15 -16.20 -9.88
CA ALA A 400 -7.43 -15.54 -10.10
C ALA A 400 -8.51 -16.38 -9.41
N ARG A 401 -9.21 -15.81 -8.43
CA ARG A 401 -10.25 -16.52 -7.67
C ARG A 401 -11.62 -16.38 -8.31
N THR A 402 -11.78 -15.34 -9.14
CA THR A 402 -13.03 -15.04 -9.84
C THR A 402 -12.74 -14.61 -11.28
N PRO A 403 -13.72 -14.73 -12.18
CA PRO A 403 -13.62 -14.18 -13.53
C PRO A 403 -13.36 -12.67 -13.55
N VAL A 404 -13.86 -11.89 -12.57
CA VAL A 404 -13.62 -10.45 -12.52
C VAL A 404 -12.13 -10.16 -12.28
N GLU A 405 -11.52 -10.83 -11.29
CA GLU A 405 -10.08 -10.71 -11.04
C GLU A 405 -9.25 -11.11 -12.26
N ALA A 406 -9.66 -12.18 -12.95
CA ALA A 406 -9.00 -12.63 -14.17
C ALA A 406 -9.04 -11.57 -15.29
N VAL A 407 -10.16 -10.89 -15.51
CA VAL A 407 -10.23 -9.77 -16.49
C VAL A 407 -9.20 -8.69 -16.12
N GLU A 408 -9.18 -8.25 -14.86
CA GLU A 408 -8.29 -7.17 -14.45
C GLU A 408 -6.80 -7.57 -14.57
N LEU A 409 -6.47 -8.82 -14.26
CA LEU A 409 -5.12 -9.36 -14.48
C LEU A 409 -4.73 -9.35 -15.96
N GLY A 410 -5.67 -9.71 -16.85
CA GLY A 410 -5.43 -9.70 -18.29
C GLY A 410 -5.14 -8.29 -18.81
N VAL A 411 -5.87 -7.29 -18.29
CA VAL A 411 -5.63 -5.88 -18.59
C VAL A 411 -4.24 -5.43 -18.14
N GLU A 412 -3.83 -5.80 -16.92
CA GLU A 412 -2.50 -5.47 -16.39
C GLU A 412 -1.38 -6.13 -17.23
N ILE A 413 -1.53 -7.40 -17.59
CA ILE A 413 -0.55 -8.13 -18.42
C ILE A 413 -0.43 -7.49 -19.81
N ALA A 414 -1.55 -7.20 -20.49
CA ALA A 414 -1.50 -6.61 -21.82
C ALA A 414 -0.82 -5.24 -21.82
N ARG A 415 -1.08 -4.43 -20.79
CA ARG A 415 -0.38 -3.14 -20.58
C ARG A 415 1.12 -3.35 -20.40
N ASP A 416 1.52 -4.26 -19.52
CA ASP A 416 2.94 -4.50 -19.23
C ASP A 416 3.68 -5.02 -20.47
N LEU A 417 3.02 -5.83 -21.31
CA LEU A 417 3.55 -6.29 -22.60
C LEU A 417 3.64 -5.14 -23.62
N ALA A 418 2.61 -4.30 -23.73
CA ALA A 418 2.64 -3.12 -24.59
C ALA A 418 3.81 -2.19 -24.25
N MET A 419 4.04 -1.94 -22.96
CA MET A 419 5.19 -1.18 -22.47
C MET A 419 6.54 -1.86 -22.73
N GLN A 420 6.55 -3.15 -23.02
CA GLN A 420 7.74 -3.88 -23.42
C GLN A 420 8.05 -3.77 -24.92
N GLY A 421 7.18 -3.14 -25.71
CA GLY A 421 7.32 -2.98 -27.16
C GLY A 421 6.54 -4.02 -27.98
N VAL A 422 5.66 -4.79 -27.34
CA VAL A 422 4.82 -5.79 -28.02
C VAL A 422 3.73 -5.08 -28.83
N GLY A 423 3.71 -5.33 -30.14
CA GLY A 423 2.68 -4.80 -31.04
C GLY A 423 1.59 -5.81 -31.39
N GLU A 424 1.82 -7.09 -31.15
CA GLU A 424 0.83 -8.15 -31.33
C GLU A 424 0.88 -9.18 -30.19
N ILE A 425 -0.25 -9.39 -29.52
CA ILE A 425 -0.46 -10.42 -28.50
C ILE A 425 -1.28 -11.54 -29.12
N VAL A 426 -0.73 -12.75 -29.12
CA VAL A 426 -1.44 -13.98 -29.51
C VAL A 426 -1.88 -14.69 -28.24
N VAL A 427 -3.19 -14.85 -28.05
CA VAL A 427 -3.74 -15.53 -26.87
C VAL A 427 -4.06 -16.98 -27.20
N ARG A 428 -3.47 -17.90 -26.44
CA ARG A 428 -3.77 -19.33 -26.51
C ARG A 428 -4.36 -19.81 -25.19
N ALA A 429 -5.65 -20.13 -25.18
CA ALA A 429 -6.29 -20.76 -24.03
C ALA A 429 -5.99 -22.28 -24.04
N ALA A 430 -5.12 -22.73 -23.11
CA ALA A 430 -4.72 -24.12 -22.99
C ALA A 430 -5.69 -24.96 -22.12
N GLY A 431 -6.74 -24.34 -21.57
CA GLY A 431 -7.79 -25.00 -20.80
C GLY A 431 -9.13 -24.26 -20.86
N GLN A 432 -10.22 -24.96 -20.54
CA GLN A 432 -11.59 -24.40 -20.52
C GLN A 432 -12.00 -24.09 -19.07
N SER A 433 -11.72 -22.88 -18.60
CA SER A 433 -12.23 -22.38 -17.31
C SER A 433 -12.78 -20.96 -17.48
N ALA A 434 -13.73 -20.59 -16.61
CA ALA A 434 -14.33 -19.26 -16.63
C ALA A 434 -13.29 -18.15 -16.40
N GLU A 435 -12.27 -18.42 -15.60
CA GLU A 435 -11.14 -17.55 -15.32
C GLU A 435 -10.19 -17.46 -16.52
N ALA A 436 -9.91 -18.57 -17.21
CA ALA A 436 -9.09 -18.57 -18.42
C ALA A 436 -9.74 -17.72 -19.53
N ASP A 437 -11.04 -17.91 -19.77
CA ASP A 437 -11.80 -17.11 -20.73
C ASP A 437 -11.85 -15.64 -20.33
N ALA A 438 -11.98 -15.36 -19.03
CA ALA A 438 -12.00 -14.01 -18.49
C ALA A 438 -10.65 -13.30 -18.60
N LEU A 439 -9.55 -14.01 -18.33
CA LEU A 439 -8.20 -13.49 -18.54
C LEU A 439 -7.96 -13.17 -20.02
N ALA A 440 -8.36 -14.08 -20.92
CA ALA A 440 -8.28 -13.84 -22.37
C ALA A 440 -9.09 -12.60 -22.78
N ARG A 441 -10.31 -12.40 -22.23
CA ARG A 441 -11.06 -11.14 -22.43
C ARG A 441 -10.32 -9.92 -21.90
N GLY A 442 -9.73 -10.02 -20.71
CA GLY A 442 -8.91 -8.95 -20.11
C GLY A 442 -7.73 -8.56 -20.98
N LEU A 443 -7.00 -9.55 -21.53
CA LEU A 443 -5.90 -9.33 -22.46
C LEU A 443 -6.36 -8.55 -23.70
N ARG A 444 -7.50 -8.92 -24.29
CA ARG A 444 -8.07 -8.20 -25.45
C ARG A 444 -8.44 -6.75 -25.12
N VAL A 445 -9.09 -6.53 -23.96
CA VAL A 445 -9.47 -5.18 -23.51
C VAL A 445 -8.23 -4.32 -23.27
N GLY A 446 -7.24 -4.85 -22.54
CA GLY A 446 -6.00 -4.14 -22.25
C GLY A 446 -5.15 -3.88 -23.49
N ALA A 447 -5.10 -4.83 -24.42
CA ALA A 447 -4.38 -4.68 -25.69
C ALA A 447 -5.03 -3.59 -26.55
N SER A 448 -6.35 -3.63 -26.71
CA SER A 448 -7.13 -2.59 -27.42
C SER A 448 -6.89 -1.21 -26.81
N ALA A 449 -6.93 -1.10 -25.49
CA ALA A 449 -6.58 0.13 -24.80
C ALA A 449 -5.15 0.58 -25.15
N CYS A 450 -4.15 -0.30 -25.10
CA CYS A 450 -2.77 0.09 -25.37
C CYS A 450 -2.44 0.24 -26.87
N GLY A 451 -3.41 0.13 -27.78
CA GLY A 451 -3.18 0.17 -29.23
C GLY A 451 -2.41 -1.04 -29.78
N VAL A 452 -2.46 -2.17 -29.07
CA VAL A 452 -1.79 -3.44 -29.41
C VAL A 452 -2.79 -4.38 -30.08
N SER A 453 -2.36 -5.02 -31.18
CA SER A 453 -3.18 -6.04 -31.84
C SER A 453 -3.32 -7.27 -30.94
N CYS A 454 -4.52 -7.81 -30.77
CA CYS A 454 -4.75 -9.02 -30.00
C CYS A 454 -5.53 -10.03 -30.82
N VAL A 455 -4.95 -11.21 -31.05
CA VAL A 455 -5.54 -12.28 -31.84
C VAL A 455 -5.56 -13.57 -31.05
N ASP A 456 -6.57 -14.41 -31.27
CA ASP A 456 -6.60 -15.75 -30.70
C ASP A 456 -5.85 -16.71 -31.64
N GLU A 457 -5.04 -17.61 -31.09
CA GLU A 457 -4.45 -18.68 -31.89
C GLU A 457 -5.55 -19.66 -32.33
N PRO A 458 -5.71 -19.95 -33.63
CA PRO A 458 -6.73 -20.88 -34.10
C PRO A 458 -6.45 -22.26 -33.50
N GLY A 459 -7.40 -22.79 -32.72
CA GLY A 459 -7.25 -24.05 -32.02
C GLY A 459 -6.83 -25.17 -32.98
N GLY A 460 -5.62 -25.70 -32.78
CA GLY A 460 -5.18 -26.90 -33.45
C GLY A 460 -6.15 -28.03 -33.15
N MET A 461 -6.73 -28.61 -34.20
CA MET A 461 -7.54 -29.82 -34.09
C MET A 461 -6.80 -30.85 -33.26
N ALA A 462 -7.50 -31.41 -32.27
CA ALA A 462 -7.07 -32.56 -31.50
C ALA A 462 -6.45 -33.61 -32.43
N HIS A 463 -5.28 -34.12 -32.03
CA HIS A 463 -4.65 -35.27 -32.67
C HIS A 463 -5.70 -36.36 -32.93
N SER A 464 -6.07 -36.53 -34.20
CA SER A 464 -6.72 -37.73 -34.69
C SER A 464 -5.66 -38.84 -34.69
N SER A 465 -5.67 -39.67 -33.65
CA SER A 465 -5.01 -40.98 -33.71
C SER A 465 -5.93 -41.96 -34.44
N PRO A 466 -5.43 -42.80 -35.35
CA PRO A 466 -6.15 -43.99 -35.80
C PRO A 466 -6.21 -45.07 -34.71
#